data_AF-A0A853FKQ7-F1
#
_entry.id   AF-A0A853FKQ7-F1
#
_cell.length_a   1.000
_cell.length_b   1.000
_cell.length_c   1.000
_cell.angle_alpha   90.00
_cell.angle_beta   90.00
_cell.angle_gamma   90.00
#
_symmetry.space_group_name_H-M   'P 1'
#
loop_
_entity.id
_entity.type
_entity.pdbx_description
1 polymer ?
#
loop_
_entity_poly.entity_id
_entity_poly.type
_entity_poly.pdbx_seq_one_letter_code
_entity_poly.pdbx_strand_id
1 'polypeptide(L)'
;MIRHRSETALAILTLFAAATHFTLETWYHLTWGQPLQALLVDYICNALMLLGGMRSLIVRPGSAAGLLVAGWAYALGFGWRSVFGRLEAMSNGIRAANGEPTGTIVIVLLVALGIVAVVLLWALALAWRQSAKTGV
;
A
#
# COMPACT_ATOMS: atom_id res chain seq x y z
N MET A 1 22.87 14.47 -11.98
CA MET A 1 21.53 14.05 -11.55
C MET A 1 21.66 12.88 -10.59
N ILE A 2 21.67 13.10 -9.27
CA ILE A 2 21.88 12.03 -8.28
C ILE A 2 20.52 11.39 -8.00
N ARG A 3 20.18 10.34 -8.76
CA ARG A 3 19.04 9.45 -8.49
C ARG A 3 19.37 8.63 -7.24
N HIS A 4 18.50 8.62 -6.23
CA HIS A 4 18.82 7.93 -4.98
C HIS A 4 18.76 6.42 -5.23
N ARG A 5 19.86 5.69 -4.95
CA ARG A 5 19.96 4.25 -5.26
C ARG A 5 18.85 3.40 -4.63
N SER A 6 18.22 3.89 -3.55
CA SER A 6 17.11 3.21 -2.88
C SER A 6 15.78 3.27 -3.62
N GLU A 7 15.57 4.21 -4.57
CA GLU A 7 14.29 4.36 -5.28
C GLU A 7 13.92 3.11 -6.07
N THR A 8 14.86 2.54 -6.82
CA THR A 8 14.60 1.35 -7.64
C THR A 8 14.32 0.13 -6.78
N ALA A 9 15.10 -0.08 -5.71
CA ALA A 9 14.90 -1.21 -4.79
C ALA A 9 13.52 -1.13 -4.11
N LEU A 10 13.13 0.06 -3.63
CA LEU A 10 11.82 0.26 -3.01
C LEU A 10 10.68 0.16 -4.03
N ALA A 11 10.89 0.57 -5.27
CA ALA A 11 9.90 0.39 -6.33
C ALA A 11 9.66 -1.10 -6.63
N ILE A 12 10.73 -1.90 -6.73
CA ILE A 12 10.63 -3.35 -6.91
C ILE A 12 9.92 -3.99 -5.73
N LEU A 13 10.29 -3.62 -4.49
CA LEU A 13 9.63 -4.11 -3.29
C LEU A 13 8.14 -3.74 -3.26
N THR A 14 7.79 -2.52 -3.68
CA THR A 14 6.40 -2.04 -3.73
C THR A 14 5.59 -2.84 -4.75
N LEU A 15 6.16 -3.12 -5.93
CA LEU A 15 5.52 -3.96 -6.95
C LEU A 15 5.34 -5.41 -6.48
N PHE A 16 6.34 -5.95 -5.78
CA PHE A 16 6.24 -7.29 -5.18
C PHE A 16 5.14 -7.33 -4.12
N ALA A 17 5.12 -6.37 -3.19
CA ALA A 17 4.10 -6.27 -2.15
C ALA A 17 2.69 -6.12 -2.73
N ALA A 18 2.53 -5.33 -3.80
CA ALA A 18 1.27 -5.19 -4.53
C ALA A 18 0.77 -6.53 -5.10
N ALA A 19 1.66 -7.28 -5.76
CA ALA A 19 1.33 -8.59 -6.29
C ALA A 19 0.95 -9.58 -5.19
N THR A 20 1.71 -9.63 -4.09
CA THR A 20 1.40 -10.48 -2.93
C THR A 20 0.07 -10.11 -2.30
N HIS A 21 -0.20 -8.82 -2.08
CA HIS A 21 -1.47 -8.35 -1.53
C HIS A 21 -2.64 -8.76 -2.42
N PHE A 22 -2.54 -8.57 -3.73
CA PHE A 22 -3.55 -9.01 -4.69
C PHE A 22 -3.86 -10.51 -4.58
N THR A 23 -2.83 -11.36 -4.53
CA THR A 23 -3.01 -12.81 -4.39
C THR A 23 -3.69 -13.18 -3.07
N LEU A 24 -3.26 -12.57 -1.96
CA LEU A 24 -3.81 -12.86 -0.63
C LEU A 24 -5.26 -12.36 -0.49
N GLU A 25 -5.59 -11.19 -1.01
CA GLU A 25 -6.96 -10.64 -0.96
C GLU A 25 -7.91 -11.49 -1.82
N THR A 26 -7.44 -11.94 -2.98
CA THR A 26 -8.20 -12.87 -3.85
C THR A 26 -8.48 -14.18 -3.12
N TRP A 27 -7.45 -14.76 -2.48
CA TRP A 27 -7.61 -15.96 -1.67
C TRP A 27 -8.59 -15.75 -0.52
N TYR A 28 -8.50 -14.58 0.14
CA TYR A 28 -9.39 -14.25 1.23
C TYR A 28 -10.85 -14.15 0.79
N HIS A 29 -11.11 -13.49 -0.34
CA HIS A 29 -12.44 -13.42 -0.94
C HIS A 29 -13.02 -14.82 -1.23
N LEU A 30 -12.24 -15.71 -1.84
CA LEU A 30 -12.67 -17.07 -2.18
C LEU A 30 -12.96 -17.93 -0.94
N THR A 31 -12.23 -17.70 0.15
CA THR A 31 -12.33 -18.54 1.36
C THR A 31 -13.40 -18.04 2.34
N TRP A 32 -13.55 -16.73 2.50
CA TRP A 32 -14.39 -16.11 3.53
C TRP A 32 -15.50 -15.21 2.98
N GLY A 33 -15.64 -15.07 1.65
CA GLY A 33 -16.79 -14.41 1.03
C GLY A 33 -16.85 -12.89 1.22
N GLN A 34 -15.71 -12.20 1.12
CA GLN A 34 -15.65 -10.73 1.17
C GLN A 34 -16.55 -10.08 0.12
N PRO A 35 -17.13 -8.88 0.37
CA PRO A 35 -17.89 -8.16 -0.65
C PRO A 35 -17.06 -7.90 -1.92
N LEU A 36 -17.62 -8.23 -3.08
CA LEU A 36 -16.95 -8.08 -4.38
C LEU A 36 -16.52 -6.63 -4.65
N GLN A 37 -17.27 -5.65 -4.14
CA GLN A 37 -16.96 -4.23 -4.30
C GLN A 37 -15.62 -3.86 -3.67
N ALA A 38 -15.29 -4.46 -2.51
CA ALA A 38 -14.01 -4.24 -1.85
C ALA A 38 -12.87 -4.84 -2.69
N LEU A 39 -13.05 -6.05 -3.20
CA LEU A 39 -12.06 -6.71 -4.05
C LEU A 39 -11.83 -5.96 -5.38
N LEU A 40 -12.89 -5.41 -5.97
CA LEU A 40 -12.82 -4.70 -7.25
C LEU A 40 -11.97 -3.42 -7.16
N VAL A 41 -12.12 -2.66 -6.06
CA VAL A 41 -11.29 -1.46 -5.83
C VAL A 41 -9.81 -1.86 -5.72
N ASP A 42 -9.52 -2.93 -5.00
CA ASP A 42 -8.17 -3.43 -4.82
C ASP A 42 -7.56 -3.94 -6.14
N TYR A 43 -8.39 -4.53 -7.02
CA TYR A 43 -7.99 -4.96 -8.36
C TYR A 43 -7.63 -3.78 -9.25
N ILE A 44 -8.46 -2.74 -9.27
CA ILE A 44 -8.20 -1.52 -10.06
C ILE A 44 -6.91 -0.85 -9.58
N CYS A 45 -6.75 -0.68 -8.27
CA CYS A 45 -5.55 -0.06 -7.70
C CYS A 45 -4.27 -0.87 -7.96
N ASN A 46 -4.31 -2.20 -7.79
CA ASN A 46 -3.16 -3.05 -8.12
C ASN A 46 -2.84 -3.06 -9.62
N ALA A 47 -3.85 -3.10 -10.50
CA ALA A 47 -3.63 -3.06 -11.94
C ALA A 47 -2.95 -1.74 -12.37
N LEU A 48 -3.43 -0.61 -11.86
CA LEU A 48 -2.83 0.71 -12.13
C LEU A 48 -1.41 0.81 -11.58
N MET A 49 -1.17 0.31 -10.37
CA MET A 49 0.14 0.35 -9.73
C MET A 49 1.16 -0.57 -10.42
N LEU A 50 0.77 -1.79 -10.78
CA LEU A 50 1.64 -2.75 -11.47
C LEU A 50 1.94 -2.28 -12.90
N LEU A 51 0.91 -1.98 -13.70
CA LEU A 51 1.09 -1.59 -15.11
C LEU A 51 1.76 -0.22 -15.23
N GLY A 52 1.27 0.77 -14.48
CA GLY A 52 1.84 2.12 -14.47
C GLY A 52 3.24 2.15 -13.88
N GLY A 53 3.48 1.38 -12.82
CA GLY A 53 4.80 1.26 -12.19
C GLY A 53 5.83 0.58 -13.07
N MET A 54 5.50 -0.57 -13.66
CA MET A 54 6.37 -1.25 -14.62
C MET A 54 6.69 -0.35 -15.82
N ARG A 55 5.68 0.29 -16.42
CA ARG A 55 5.91 1.17 -17.57
C ARG A 55 6.78 2.37 -17.20
N SER A 56 6.57 2.97 -16.03
CA SER A 56 7.39 4.08 -15.52
C SER A 56 8.85 3.66 -15.33
N LEU A 57 9.11 2.49 -14.73
CA LEU A 57 10.47 1.98 -14.52
C LEU A 57 11.19 1.64 -15.83
N ILE A 58 10.45 1.15 -16.84
CA ILE A 58 10.99 0.86 -18.18
C ILE A 58 11.38 2.15 -18.92
N VAL A 59 10.51 3.17 -18.88
CA VAL A 59 10.72 4.42 -19.63
C VAL A 59 11.67 5.39 -18.91
N ARG A 60 11.68 5.39 -17.57
CA ARG A 60 12.51 6.27 -16.72
C ARG A 60 13.17 5.50 -15.58
N PRO A 61 14.17 4.65 -15.87
CA PRO A 61 14.84 3.85 -14.86
C PRO A 61 15.47 4.72 -13.75
N GLY A 62 14.99 4.59 -12.51
CA GLY A 62 15.45 5.37 -11.36
C GLY A 62 14.69 6.69 -11.10
N SER A 63 13.47 6.83 -11.64
CA SER A 63 12.51 7.89 -11.29
C SER A 63 11.19 7.25 -10.84
N ALA A 64 11.17 6.71 -9.62
CA ALA A 64 10.02 5.95 -9.12
C ALA A 64 9.17 6.70 -8.09
N ALA A 65 9.50 7.97 -7.80
CA ALA A 65 8.84 8.71 -6.72
C ALA A 65 7.32 8.77 -6.88
N GLY A 66 6.80 9.00 -8.10
CA GLY A 66 5.35 8.99 -8.36
C GLY A 66 4.68 7.63 -8.13
N LEU A 67 5.36 6.53 -8.51
CA LEU A 67 4.88 5.17 -8.23
C LEU A 67 4.85 4.88 -6.73
N LEU A 68 5.91 5.27 -6.02
CA LEU A 68 6.01 5.10 -4.58
C LEU A 68 4.90 5.91 -3.87
N VAL A 69 4.68 7.16 -4.23
CA VAL A 69 3.60 7.97 -3.64
C VAL A 69 2.25 7.30 -3.87
N ALA A 70 1.94 6.88 -5.09
CA ALA A 70 0.66 6.25 -5.40
C ALA A 70 0.46 4.94 -4.62
N GLY A 71 1.48 4.07 -4.60
CA GLY A 71 1.38 2.76 -3.94
C GLY A 71 1.27 2.86 -2.42
N TRP A 72 2.09 3.72 -1.81
CA TRP A 72 2.10 3.89 -0.35
C TRP A 72 0.89 4.72 0.13
N ALA A 73 0.31 5.60 -0.69
CA ALA A 73 -0.96 6.26 -0.39
C ALA A 73 -2.14 5.27 -0.40
N TYR A 74 -2.18 4.37 -1.38
CA TYR A 74 -3.15 3.28 -1.39
C TYR A 74 -3.00 2.37 -0.17
N ALA A 75 -1.77 1.95 0.14
CA ALA A 75 -1.48 1.14 1.34
C ALA A 75 -1.90 1.85 2.64
N LEU A 76 -1.74 3.18 2.72
CA LEU A 76 -2.18 3.97 3.87
C LEU A 76 -3.71 3.94 4.01
N GLY A 77 -4.45 4.12 2.91
CA GLY A 77 -5.91 4.05 2.92
C GLY A 77 -6.43 2.69 3.37
N PHE A 78 -5.82 1.60 2.86
CA PHE A 78 -6.17 0.24 3.26
C PHE A 78 -5.82 -0.03 4.73
N GLY A 79 -4.61 0.36 5.16
CA GLY A 79 -4.16 0.22 6.54
C GLY A 79 -5.03 1.02 7.51
N TRP A 80 -5.45 2.23 7.14
CA TRP A 80 -6.38 3.05 7.90
C TRP A 80 -7.70 2.32 8.11
N ARG A 81 -8.35 1.87 7.03
CA ARG A 81 -9.61 1.11 7.11
C ARG A 81 -9.45 -0.14 7.98
N SER A 82 -8.33 -0.84 7.87
CA SER A 82 -8.05 -2.06 8.63
C SER A 82 -7.89 -1.80 10.13
N VAL A 83 -7.13 -0.78 10.51
CA VAL A 83 -6.94 -0.38 11.93
C VAL A 83 -8.25 0.10 12.53
N PHE A 84 -8.86 1.11 11.92
CA PHE A 84 -9.99 1.81 12.53
C PHE A 84 -11.28 1.00 12.45
N GLY A 85 -11.49 0.24 11.36
CA GLY A 85 -12.59 -0.71 11.29
C GLY A 85 -12.47 -1.81 12.35
N ARG A 86 -11.25 -2.23 12.71
CA ARG A 86 -11.04 -3.20 13.79
C ARG A 86 -11.28 -2.58 15.18
N LEU A 87 -10.80 -1.36 15.42
CA LEU A 87 -11.06 -0.64 16.65
C LEU A 87 -12.56 -0.42 16.89
N GLU A 88 -13.30 -0.04 15.85
CA GLU A 88 -14.76 0.13 15.91
C GLU A 88 -15.49 -1.19 16.17
N ALA A 89 -15.09 -2.28 15.50
CA ALA A 89 -15.64 -3.61 15.78
C ALA A 89 -15.41 -4.02 17.25
N MET A 90 -14.22 -3.72 17.80
CA MET A 90 -13.90 -3.98 19.21
C MET A 90 -14.75 -3.14 20.17
N SER A 91 -14.98 -1.84 19.89
CA SER A 91 -15.85 -1.01 20.73
C SER A 91 -17.30 -1.49 20.72
N ASN A 92 -17.72 -2.15 19.64
CA ASN A 92 -19.05 -2.76 19.51
C ASN A 92 -19.11 -4.20 20.04
N GLY A 93 -18.05 -4.71 20.66
CA GLY A 93 -18.00 -6.08 21.20
C GLY A 93 -17.94 -7.19 20.14
N ILE A 94 -17.73 -6.84 18.87
CA ILE A 94 -17.65 -7.78 17.74
C ILE A 94 -16.27 -8.43 17.76
N ARG A 95 -16.24 -9.76 17.86
CA ARG A 95 -15.00 -10.55 17.82
C ARG A 95 -14.66 -10.98 16.39
N ALA A 96 -13.38 -11.20 16.13
CA ALA A 96 -12.93 -11.73 14.85
C ALA A 96 -13.49 -13.15 14.63
N ALA A 97 -14.12 -13.39 13.48
CA ALA A 97 -14.78 -14.66 13.16
C ALA A 97 -13.80 -15.86 13.10
N ASN A 98 -12.51 -15.58 12.87
CA ASN A 98 -11.42 -16.55 12.80
C ASN A 98 -10.71 -16.81 14.14
N GLY A 99 -11.25 -16.30 15.27
CA GLY A 99 -10.69 -16.55 16.61
C GLY A 99 -9.39 -15.81 16.92
N GLU A 100 -9.02 -14.86 16.06
CA GLU A 100 -7.78 -14.10 16.13
C GLU A 100 -7.69 -13.21 17.40
N PRO A 101 -6.51 -13.16 18.09
CA PRO A 101 -6.30 -12.30 19.24
C PRO A 101 -6.42 -10.81 18.86
N THR A 102 -7.61 -10.24 19.07
CA THR A 102 -8.00 -8.98 18.44
C THR A 102 -7.12 -7.81 18.90
N GLY A 103 -6.71 -7.79 20.18
CA GLY A 103 -5.81 -6.76 20.71
C GLY A 103 -4.41 -6.80 20.10
N THR A 104 -3.80 -7.98 19.97
CA THR A 104 -2.47 -8.14 19.37
C THR A 104 -2.46 -7.71 17.91
N ILE A 105 -3.50 -8.05 17.15
CA ILE A 105 -3.60 -7.69 15.74
C ILE A 105 -3.73 -6.19 15.55
N VAL A 106 -4.51 -5.50 16.39
CA VAL A 106 -4.60 -4.03 16.34
C VAL A 106 -3.23 -3.39 16.55
N ILE A 107 -2.42 -3.89 17.48
CA ILE A 107 -1.06 -3.37 17.70
C ILE A 107 -0.20 -3.56 16.45
N VAL A 108 -0.22 -4.75 15.85
CA VAL A 108 0.52 -5.04 14.61
C VAL A 108 0.06 -4.11 13.47
N LEU A 109 -1.25 -3.92 13.32
CA LEU A 109 -1.81 -3.04 12.30
C LEU A 109 -1.42 -1.57 12.53
N LEU A 110 -1.39 -1.09 13.77
CA LEU A 110 -0.93 0.27 14.10
C LEU A 110 0.55 0.47 13.78
N VAL A 111 1.41 -0.50 14.12
CA VAL A 111 2.84 -0.45 13.78
C VAL A 111 3.02 -0.45 12.26
N ALA A 112 2.31 -1.33 11.54
CA ALA A 112 2.36 -1.39 10.09
C ALA A 112 1.87 -0.08 9.45
N LEU A 113 0.78 0.50 9.94
CA LEU A 113 0.26 1.79 9.48
C LEU A 113 1.28 2.92 9.69
N GLY A 114 1.99 2.94 10.82
CA GLY A 114 3.07 3.89 11.09
C GLY A 114 4.22 3.77 10.09
N ILE A 115 4.65 2.54 9.78
CA ILE A 115 5.69 2.29 8.77
C ILE A 115 5.23 2.79 7.40
N VAL A 116 4.00 2.46 7.00
CA VAL A 116 3.40 2.90 5.72
C VAL A 116 3.40 4.43 5.63
N ALA A 117 3.00 5.12 6.71
CA ALA A 117 2.99 6.59 6.76
C ALA A 117 4.40 7.18 6.59
N VAL A 118 5.41 6.62 7.27
CA VAL A 118 6.80 7.08 7.15
C VAL A 118 7.32 6.90 5.72
N VAL A 119 7.05 5.75 5.09
CA VAL A 119 7.49 5.49 3.71
C VAL A 119 6.77 6.40 2.72
N LEU A 120 5.48 6.67 2.91
CA LEU A 120 4.73 7.63 2.09
C LEU A 120 5.31 9.04 2.21
N LEU A 121 5.58 9.53 3.42
CA LEU A 121 6.19 10.84 3.64
C LEU A 121 7.56 10.95 2.96
N TRP A 122 8.36 9.89 3.03
CA TRP A 122 9.64 9.82 2.33
C TRP A 122 9.46 9.86 0.80
N ALA A 123 8.51 9.11 0.26
CA ALA A 123 8.19 9.11 -1.17
C ALA A 123 7.70 10.49 -1.66
N LEU A 124 6.85 11.17 -0.87
CA LEU A 124 6.38 12.53 -1.15
C LEU A 124 7.55 13.53 -1.15
N ALA A 125 8.46 13.43 -0.19
CA ALA A 125 9.65 14.29 -0.15
C ALA A 125 10.55 14.08 -1.38
N LEU A 126 10.69 12.84 -1.86
CA LEU A 126 11.39 12.55 -3.12
C LEU A 126 10.68 13.15 -4.33
N ALA A 127 9.36 12.97 -4.42
CA ALA A 127 8.55 13.49 -5.52
C ALA A 127 8.62 15.02 -5.59
N TRP A 128 8.51 15.70 -4.43
CA TRP A 128 8.66 17.14 -4.32
C TRP A 128 10.03 17.63 -4.78
N ARG A 129 11.11 16.98 -4.32
CA ARG A 129 12.48 17.31 -4.74
C ARG A 129 12.73 17.09 -6.23
N GLN A 130 12.08 16.11 -6.84
CA GLN A 130 12.16 15.87 -8.28
C GLN A 130 11.42 16.97 -9.04
N SER A 131 10.18 17.29 -8.64
CA SER A 131 9.36 18.36 -9.23
C SER A 131 10.07 19.72 -9.22
N ALA A 132 10.63 20.12 -8.07
CA ALA A 132 11.35 21.39 -7.93
C ALA A 132 12.63 21.50 -8.78
N LYS A 133 13.20 20.37 -9.24
CA LYS A 133 14.40 20.34 -10.08
C LYS A 133 14.11 20.24 -11.58
N THR A 134 12.95 19.74 -11.97
CA THR A 134 12.47 19.69 -13.36
C THR A 134 11.69 20.93 -13.77
N GLY A 135 11.90 22.07 -13.08
CA GLY A 135 11.21 23.33 -13.35
C GLY A 135 11.15 23.64 -14.85
N VAL A 136 9.93 23.57 -15.38
CA VAL A 136 9.37 24.65 -16.19
C VAL A 136 9.43 25.93 -15.36
#